data_AF-A0A3R7S0C4-F1
#
_entry.id   AF-A0A3R7S0C4-F1
#
_cell.length_a   1.000
_cell.length_b   1.000
_cell.length_c   1.000
_cell.angle_alpha   90.00
_cell.angle_beta   90.00
_cell.angle_gamma   90.00
#
_symmetry.space_group_name_H-M   'P 1'
#
loop_
_entity.id
_entity.type
_entity.pdbx_description
1 polymer ?
#
loop_
_entity_poly.entity_id
_entity_poly.type
_entity_poly.pdbx_seq_one_letter_code
_entity_poly.pdbx_strand_id
1 'polypeptide(L)'
;MSKTVDQYIQETVNNIRKDREVTQELLDDAMKWLSKDESRHREVGMVLSKYVETLQRSNEQLVKVVTLMSKESKSKGLSEEDKNDLLDMISKEGPEDE
;
A
#
# COMPACT_ATOMS: atom_id res chain seq x y z
N MET A 1 -3.63 15.39 -3.43
CA MET A 1 -4.83 14.67 -2.97
C MET A 1 -5.88 15.59 -2.35
N SER A 2 -7.16 15.23 -2.46
CA SER A 2 -8.16 15.80 -1.54
C SER A 2 -7.88 15.26 -0.15
N LYS A 3 -8.09 16.07 0.90
CA LYS A 3 -7.86 15.65 2.30
C LYS A 3 -8.58 14.34 2.64
N THR A 4 -9.67 14.04 1.94
CA THR A 4 -10.45 12.82 2.09
C THR A 4 -9.71 11.57 1.57
N VAL A 5 -8.97 11.67 0.46
CA VAL A 5 -8.22 10.53 -0.09
C VAL A 5 -7.03 10.17 0.80
N ASP A 6 -6.31 11.17 1.31
CA ASP A 6 -5.22 10.97 2.28
C ASP A 6 -5.73 10.28 3.55
N GLN A 7 -6.90 10.70 4.05
CA GLN A 7 -7.55 10.07 5.20
C GLN A 7 -7.89 8.61 4.96
N TYR A 8 -8.46 8.26 3.80
CA TYR A 8 -8.77 6.87 3.47
C TYR A 8 -7.53 6.01 3.26
N ILE A 9 -6.44 6.56 2.72
CA ILE A 9 -5.16 5.84 2.61
C ILE A 9 -4.60 5.57 4.01
N GLN A 10 -4.61 6.56 4.90
CA GLN A 10 -4.15 6.41 6.28
C GLN A 10 -5.00 5.37 7.03
N GLU A 11 -6.32 5.45 6.91
CA GLU A 11 -7.25 4.48 7.50
C GLU A 11 -6.99 3.06 6.97
N THR A 12 -6.80 2.93 5.65
CA THR A 12 -6.49 1.64 5.02
C THR A 12 -5.19 1.05 5.56
N VAL A 13 -4.12 1.84 5.67
CA VAL A 13 -2.84 1.38 6.23
C VAL A 13 -3.00 0.97 7.71
N ASN A 14 -3.77 1.72 8.49
CA ASN A 14 -4.02 1.38 9.89
C ASN A 14 -4.82 0.08 10.02
N ASN A 15 -5.85 -0.12 9.19
CA ASN A 15 -6.63 -1.36 9.16
C ASN A 15 -5.75 -2.55 8.80
N ILE A 16 -4.93 -2.43 7.75
CA ILE A 16 -3.95 -3.46 7.35
C ILE A 16 -3.03 -3.81 8.52
N ARG A 17 -2.50 -2.82 9.26
CA ARG A 17 -1.61 -3.07 10.41
C ARG A 17 -2.33 -3.78 11.54
N LYS A 18 -3.54 -3.34 11.89
CA LYS A 18 -4.35 -3.95 12.95
C LYS A 18 -4.72 -5.39 12.61
N ASP A 19 -5.10 -5.65 11.36
CA ASP A 19 -5.43 -7.01 10.91
C ASP A 19 -4.23 -7.95 11.03
N ARG A 20 -3.02 -7.46 10.70
CA ARG A 20 -1.78 -8.23 10.87
C ARG A 20 -1.48 -8.52 12.32
N GLU A 21 -1.61 -7.52 13.19
CA GLU A 21 -1.39 -7.67 14.63
C GLU A 21 -2.30 -8.76 15.20
N VAL A 22 -3.60 -8.66 14.96
CA VAL A 22 -4.58 -9.67 15.41
C VAL A 22 -4.27 -11.04 14.81
N THR A 23 -3.92 -11.11 13.52
CA THR A 23 -3.61 -12.39 12.87
C THR A 23 -2.32 -13.01 13.43
N GLN A 24 -1.33 -12.19 13.78
CA GLN A 24 -0.08 -12.62 14.40
C GLN A 24 -0.33 -13.21 15.79
N GLU A 25 -1.14 -12.55 16.62
CA GLU A 25 -1.54 -13.05 17.93
C GLU A 25 -2.26 -14.40 17.83
N LEU A 26 -3.20 -14.52 16.89
CA LEU A 26 -3.93 -15.77 16.65
C LEU A 26 -3.02 -16.90 16.14
N LEU A 27 -2.03 -16.57 15.29
CA LEU A 27 -1.01 -17.53 14.84
C LEU A 27 -0.15 -18.01 16.00
N ASP A 28 0.34 -17.10 16.85
CA ASP A 28 1.17 -17.44 17.99
C ASP A 28 0.43 -18.36 18.97
N ASP A 29 -0.85 -18.09 19.23
CA ASP A 29 -1.68 -18.93 20.09
C ASP A 29 -1.98 -20.29 19.47
N ALA A 30 -2.27 -20.35 18.17
CA ALA A 30 -2.46 -21.61 17.46
C ALA A 30 -1.16 -22.45 17.44
N MET A 31 0.01 -21.82 17.28
CA MET A 31 1.31 -22.48 17.32
C MET A 31 1.65 -23.05 18.70
N LYS A 32 1.35 -22.32 19.79
CA LYS A 32 1.47 -22.83 21.16
C LYS A 32 0.59 -24.05 21.42
N TRP A 33 -0.55 -24.15 20.74
CA TRP A 33 -1.44 -25.30 20.84
C TRP A 33 -0.92 -26.49 20.04
N LEU A 34 -0.36 -26.22 18.85
CA LEU A 34 0.26 -27.21 17.97
C LEU A 34 1.47 -27.89 18.61
N SER A 35 2.31 -27.12 19.29
CA SER A 35 3.55 -27.60 19.88
C SER A 35 3.36 -28.63 21.01
N LYS A 36 2.12 -28.87 21.45
CA LYS A 36 1.80 -29.82 22.53
C LYS A 36 1.56 -31.24 22.03
N ASP A 37 1.17 -31.42 20.77
CA ASP A 37 0.79 -32.73 20.22
C ASP A 37 0.70 -32.66 18.68
N GLU A 38 1.56 -33.41 18.00
CA GLU A 38 1.64 -33.42 16.53
C GLU A 38 0.36 -33.92 15.85
N SER A 39 -0.47 -34.73 16.52
CA SER A 39 -1.74 -35.19 15.95
C SER A 39 -2.71 -34.03 15.66
N ARG A 40 -2.53 -32.91 16.37
CA ARG A 40 -3.31 -31.66 16.23
C ARG A 40 -2.96 -30.87 14.97
N HIS A 41 -1.85 -31.19 14.29
CA HIS A 41 -1.47 -30.56 13.03
C HIS A 41 -2.58 -30.68 11.98
N ARG A 42 -3.33 -31.79 11.97
CA ARG A 42 -4.39 -32.00 10.99
C ARG A 42 -5.61 -31.09 11.20
N GLU A 43 -5.95 -30.80 12.45
CA GLU A 43 -7.10 -29.96 12.81
C GLU A 43 -6.74 -28.47 12.76
N VAL A 44 -5.58 -28.09 13.30
CA VAL A 44 -5.18 -26.68 13.42
C VAL A 44 -4.40 -26.18 12.21
N GLY A 45 -3.77 -27.08 11.43
CA GLY A 45 -3.05 -26.71 10.22
C GLY A 45 -3.93 -25.99 9.21
N MET A 46 -5.22 -26.37 9.11
CA MET A 46 -6.18 -25.66 8.25
C MET A 46 -6.50 -24.25 8.77
N VAL A 47 -6.58 -24.07 10.09
CA VAL A 47 -6.82 -22.76 10.72
C VAL A 47 -5.60 -21.86 10.55
N LEU A 48 -4.40 -22.37 10.81
CA LEU A 48 -3.12 -21.68 10.58
C LEU A 48 -2.97 -21.24 9.12
N SER A 49 -3.31 -22.13 8.17
CA SER A 49 -3.28 -21.81 6.75
C SER A 49 -4.14 -20.59 6.40
N LYS A 50 -5.34 -20.48 6.98
CA LYS A 50 -6.21 -19.31 6.78
C LYS A 50 -5.60 -18.04 7.36
N TYR A 51 -4.94 -18.11 8.52
CA TYR A 51 -4.26 -16.94 9.09
C TYR A 51 -3.07 -16.50 8.23
N VAL A 52 -2.27 -17.44 7.73
CA VAL A 52 -1.18 -17.13 6.78
C VAL A 52 -1.74 -16.51 5.49
N GLU A 53 -2.86 -17.02 4.98
CA GLU A 53 -3.52 -16.47 3.80
C GLU A 53 -4.03 -15.03 4.04
N THR A 54 -4.57 -14.74 5.23
CA THR A 54 -4.95 -13.37 5.64
C THR A 54 -3.73 -12.44 5.67
N LEU A 55 -2.59 -12.89 6.21
CA LEU A 55 -1.34 -12.12 6.17
C LEU A 55 -0.85 -11.88 4.73
N GLN A 56 -0.95 -12.88 3.86
CA GLN A 56 -0.60 -12.73 2.45
C GLN A 56 -1.50 -11.70 1.75
N ARG A 57 -2.82 -11.76 1.96
CA ARG A 57 -3.75 -10.75 1.43
C ARG A 57 -3.45 -9.35 1.95
N SER A 58 -3.09 -9.22 3.22
CA SER A 58 -2.64 -7.95 3.82
C SER A 58 -1.38 -7.41 3.13
N ASN A 59 -0.41 -8.27 2.79
CA ASN A 59 0.77 -7.87 2.00
C ASN A 59 0.35 -7.34 0.61
N GLU A 60 -0.54 -8.04 -0.08
CA GLU A 60 -1.03 -7.62 -1.40
C GLU A 60 -1.75 -6.27 -1.35
N GLN A 61 -2.55 -6.03 -0.31
CA GLN A 61 -3.23 -4.75 -0.10
C GLN A 61 -2.22 -3.62 0.12
N LEU A 62 -1.18 -3.83 0.92
CA LEU A 62 -0.14 -2.83 1.14
C LEU A 62 0.59 -2.48 -0.17
N VAL A 63 0.94 -3.48 -0.98
CA VAL A 63 1.55 -3.28 -2.31
C VAL A 63 0.62 -2.46 -3.22
N LYS A 64 -0.68 -2.73 -3.21
CA LYS A 64 -1.68 -1.96 -3.98
C LYS A 64 -1.74 -0.51 -3.52
N VAL A 65 -1.79 -0.24 -2.21
CA VAL A 65 -1.77 1.12 -1.66
C VAL A 65 -0.51 1.86 -2.07
N VAL A 66 0.67 1.24 -1.88
CA VAL A 66 1.96 1.83 -2.26
C VAL A 66 2.02 2.11 -3.77
N THR A 67 1.49 1.21 -4.59
CA THR A 67 1.43 1.40 -6.05
C THR A 67 0.54 2.58 -6.43
N LEU A 68 -0.62 2.75 -5.79
CA LEU A 68 -1.51 3.89 -6.02
C LEU A 68 -0.84 5.21 -5.64
N MET A 69 -0.19 5.26 -4.47
CA MET A 69 0.56 6.44 -4.02
C MET A 69 1.72 6.78 -4.97
N SER A 70 2.46 5.76 -5.44
CA SER A 70 3.55 5.95 -6.41
C SER A 70 3.05 6.47 -7.76
N LYS A 71 1.90 5.97 -8.26
CA LYS A 71 1.31 6.46 -9.50
C LYS A 71 0.87 7.92 -9.40
N GLU A 72 0.28 8.35 -8.29
CA GLU A 72 -0.07 9.76 -8.10
C GLU A 72 1.19 10.64 -8.09
N SER A 73 2.25 10.22 -7.40
CA SER A 73 3.50 10.98 -7.38
C SER A 73 4.14 11.16 -8.76
N LYS A 74 3.87 10.24 -9.71
CA LYS A 74 4.30 10.33 -11.12
C LYS A 74 3.31 11.08 -12.03
N SER A 75 2.09 11.36 -11.54
CA SER A 75 1.01 12.03 -12.30
C SER A 75 1.06 13.56 -12.20
N LYS A 76 2.06 14.15 -11.51
CA LYS A 76 2.29 15.58 -11.61
C LYS A 76 2.87 15.86 -13.00
N GLY A 77 2.01 16.31 -13.91
CA GLY A 77 2.48 17.03 -15.09
C GLY A 77 3.30 18.25 -14.68
N LEU A 78 3.86 18.95 -15.68
CA LEU A 78 4.62 20.19 -15.49
C LEU A 78 3.91 21.09 -14.47
N SER A 79 4.62 21.52 -13.43
CA SER A 79 4.11 22.50 -12.48
C SER A 79 3.77 23.79 -13.21
N GLU A 80 2.94 24.66 -12.62
CA GLU A 80 2.65 25.97 -13.24
C GLU A 80 3.92 26.80 -13.46
N GLU A 81 4.93 26.60 -12.60
CA GLU A 81 6.26 27.19 -12.74
C GLU A 81 7.00 26.59 -13.96
N ASP A 82 7.03 25.26 -14.10
CA ASP A 82 7.60 24.59 -15.27
C ASP A 82 6.89 25.01 -16.58
N LYS A 83 5.56 25.23 -16.54
CA LYS A 83 4.78 25.69 -17.69
C LYS A 83 5.11 27.13 -18.07
N ASN A 84 5.25 28.00 -17.07
CA ASN A 84 5.63 29.39 -17.29
C ASN A 84 7.05 29.48 -17.84
N ASP A 85 8.00 28.73 -17.29
CA ASP A 85 9.37 28.68 -17.77
C ASP A 85 9.44 28.14 -19.21
N LEU A 86 8.65 27.12 -19.55
CA LEU A 86 8.53 26.61 -20.91
C LEU A 86 7.90 27.63 -21.87
N LEU A 87 6.87 28.36 -21.43
CA LEU A 87 6.28 29.45 -22.22
C LEU A 87 7.28 30.58 -22.46
N ASP A 88 8.10 30.90 -21.47
CA ASP A 88 9.12 31.95 -21.54
C ASP A 88 10.28 31.54 -22.47
N MET A 89 10.66 30.26 -22.46
CA MET A 89 11.65 29.69 -23.39
C MET A 89 11.14 29.70 -24.83
N ILE A 90 9.90 29.25 -25.07
CA ILE A 90 9.29 29.24 -26.41
C ILE A 90 9.09 30.68 -26.92
N SER A 91 8.74 31.61 -26.04
CA SER A 91 8.56 33.03 -26.40
C SER A 91 9.87 33.75 -26.72
N LYS A 92 11.00 33.25 -26.20
CA LYS A 92 12.35 33.73 -26.54
C LYS A 92 12.89 33.14 -27.85
N GLU A 93 12.31 32.04 -28.34
CA GLU A 93 12.66 31.39 -29.60
C GLU A 93 11.65 31.65 -30.74
N GLY A 94 10.60 32.46 -30.50
CA GLY A 94 9.67 32.95 -31.53
C GLY A 94 10.34 33.96 -32.47
N PRO A 95 9.89 34.06 -33.73
CA PRO A 95 10.73 34.43 -34.88
C PRO A 95 11.44 35.77 -34.65
N GLU A 96 12.76 35.76 -34.77
CA GLU A 96 13.52 36.94 -35.18
C GLU A 96 13.06 37.32 -36.59
N ASP A 97 11.92 38.00 -36.67
CA ASP A 97 11.55 38.80 -37.85
C ASP A 97 12.35 40.10 -37.77
N GLU A 98 13.60 40.07 -38.27
CA GLU A 98 14.29 41.17 -38.98
C GLU A 98 15.52 40.67 -39.75
#